data_AF-A0AA97NWB1-F1
#
_entry.id   AF-A0AA97NWB1-F1
#
_cell.length_a   1.000
_cell.length_b   1.000
_cell.length_c   1.000
_cell.angle_alpha   90.00
_cell.angle_beta   90.00
_cell.angle_gamma   90.00
#
_symmetry.space_group_name_H-M   'P 1'
#
loop_
_entity.id
_entity.type
_entity.pdbx_description
1 polymer ?
#
loop_
_entity_poly.entity_id
_entity_poly.type
_entity_poly.pdbx_seq_one_letter_code
_entity_poly.pdbx_strand_id
1 'polypeptide(L)'
;MQFKSIIVALATASNAVNALAIPEGTALEPRDDRVDGLPVATVRGNAKSPRPHFKRYKGVALSAALSARSPAPEPQNNGGDGGKGDDGKGKGGGGGNDCKAARDLAKGIQKNIKDQEGELKTANEIREIVGRNTVNEQEFKTAKEKLLGFVKAGITQREENQKKAPKGNAAIPGLEEVAKAQKQELEQAEGLKGNSQDLATLIKMKKEFEDGIKLNEQNKKDAVKGCKK
;
A
#
# COMPACT_ATOMS: atom_id res chain seq x y z
N MET A 1 -21.51 10.53 -31.13
CA MET A 1 -20.12 10.63 -30.61
C MET A 1 -19.61 9.21 -30.43
N GLN A 2 -18.66 8.78 -31.27
CA GLN A 2 -18.12 7.41 -31.26
C GLN A 2 -16.92 7.35 -30.31
N PHE A 3 -17.05 6.63 -29.19
CA PHE A 3 -15.92 6.33 -28.32
C PHE A 3 -15.16 5.14 -28.90
N LYS A 4 -13.98 5.42 -29.48
CA LYS A 4 -13.03 4.40 -29.94
C LYS A 4 -12.37 3.76 -28.72
N SER A 5 -12.62 2.48 -28.53
CA SER A 5 -11.97 1.62 -27.54
C SER A 5 -10.46 1.59 -27.74
N ILE A 6 -9.70 2.00 -26.73
CA ILE A 6 -8.25 1.78 -26.68
C ILE A 6 -8.02 0.45 -25.96
N ILE A 7 -7.74 -0.58 -26.75
CA ILE A 7 -7.27 -1.88 -26.27
C ILE A 7 -5.76 -1.72 -26.00
N VAL A 8 -5.37 -1.72 -24.72
CA VAL A 8 -3.95 -1.81 -24.32
C VAL A 8 -3.60 -3.30 -24.27
N ALA A 9 -2.85 -3.76 -25.28
CA ALA A 9 -2.23 -5.07 -25.27
C ALA A 9 -1.04 -5.06 -24.29
N LEU A 10 -1.16 -5.79 -23.19
CA LEU A 10 -0.07 -6.01 -22.24
C LEU A 10 0.71 -7.26 -22.71
N ALA A 11 1.86 -7.05 -23.35
CA ALA A 11 2.77 -8.12 -23.70
C ALA A 11 3.65 -8.46 -22.49
N THR A 12 3.53 -9.69 -22.00
CA THR A 12 4.43 -10.29 -21.01
C THR A 12 5.73 -10.70 -21.70
N ALA A 13 6.85 -10.11 -21.29
CA ALA A 13 8.18 -10.64 -21.58
C ALA A 13 8.92 -10.87 -20.26
N SER A 14 8.90 -12.13 -19.81
CA SER A 14 9.79 -12.65 -18.76
C SER A 14 11.17 -12.88 -19.37
N ASN A 15 12.16 -12.07 -18.98
CA ASN A 15 13.55 -12.38 -19.27
C ASN A 15 14.20 -13.01 -18.04
N ALA A 16 14.42 -14.32 -18.11
CA ALA A 16 15.27 -15.05 -17.20
C ALA A 16 16.73 -14.66 -17.47
N VAL A 17 17.41 -14.09 -16.47
CA VAL A 17 18.84 -13.81 -16.54
C VAL A 17 19.60 -15.05 -16.10
N ASN A 18 20.39 -15.59 -17.03
CA ASN A 18 21.35 -16.66 -16.82
C ASN A 18 22.34 -16.29 -15.70
N ALA A 19 22.47 -17.16 -14.70
CA ALA A 19 23.57 -17.11 -13.75
C ALA A 19 24.82 -17.74 -14.39
N LEU A 20 25.74 -16.91 -14.86
CA LEU A 20 27.11 -17.33 -15.17
C LEU A 20 27.95 -17.20 -13.90
N ALA A 21 28.52 -18.32 -13.48
CA ALA A 21 29.48 -18.44 -12.39
C ALA A 21 30.77 -17.69 -12.71
N ILE A 22 31.31 -16.99 -11.71
CA ILE A 22 32.71 -16.53 -11.68
C ILE A 22 33.33 -17.10 -10.40
N PRO A 23 34.51 -17.74 -10.46
CA PRO A 23 35.21 -18.26 -9.29
C PRO A 23 36.04 -17.17 -8.61
N GLU A 24 35.93 -17.03 -7.29
CA GLU A 24 36.90 -16.28 -6.47
C GLU A 24 37.61 -17.22 -5.50
N GLY A 25 38.83 -17.63 -5.86
CA GLY A 25 39.96 -17.62 -4.92
C GLY A 25 40.61 -16.24 -5.01
N THR A 26 41.31 -15.70 -4.02
CA THR A 26 42.18 -16.31 -3.00
C THR A 26 42.28 -15.40 -1.79
N ALA A 27 42.48 -16.01 -0.62
CA ALA A 27 42.81 -15.35 0.64
C ALA A 27 44.18 -14.64 0.57
N LEU A 28 44.24 -13.41 1.09
CA LEU A 28 45.47 -12.82 1.61
C LEU A 28 45.18 -12.09 2.93
N GLU A 29 46.14 -12.29 3.84
CA GLU A 29 46.17 -12.09 5.29
C GLU A 29 46.23 -10.62 5.77
N PRO A 30 46.09 -10.36 7.09
CA PRO A 30 45.82 -9.03 7.62
C PRO A 30 47.10 -8.20 7.76
N ARG A 31 47.02 -6.91 7.43
CA ARG A 31 48.03 -5.92 7.79
C ARG A 31 47.58 -5.14 9.02
N ASP A 32 48.27 -5.45 10.11
CA ASP A 32 48.37 -4.69 11.35
C ASP A 32 49.20 -3.42 11.05
N ASP A 33 48.56 -2.25 11.03
CA ASP A 33 49.27 -0.97 11.09
C ASP A 33 48.55 -0.08 12.12
N ARG A 34 49.05 -0.24 13.34
CA ARG A 34 48.85 0.59 14.52
C ARG A 34 49.35 2.00 14.23
N VAL A 35 48.47 3.00 14.29
CA VAL A 35 48.86 4.41 14.43
C VAL A 35 48.20 4.97 15.68
N ASP A 36 49.06 5.33 16.63
CA ASP A 36 48.76 5.95 17.91
C ASP A 36 48.16 7.37 17.75
N GLY A 37 47.25 7.72 18.64
CA GLY A 37 47.37 8.98 19.40
C GLY A 37 46.52 10.21 19.02
N LEU A 38 45.35 10.30 19.68
CA LEU A 38 44.78 11.51 20.33
C LEU A 38 44.09 12.62 19.47
N PRO A 39 43.17 13.44 20.04
CA PRO A 39 42.33 13.27 21.23
C PRO A 39 40.82 13.40 20.95
N VAL A 40 40.03 12.76 21.83
CA VAL A 40 38.56 12.80 21.88
C VAL A 40 38.09 14.15 22.45
N ALA A 41 37.45 14.97 21.61
CA ALA A 41 36.72 16.15 22.05
C ALA A 41 35.37 15.72 22.65
N THR A 42 35.23 15.93 23.96
CA THR A 42 33.97 15.80 24.70
C THR A 42 33.04 16.96 24.33
N VAL A 43 31.98 16.70 23.56
CA VAL A 43 30.86 17.65 23.41
C VAL A 43 29.69 17.16 24.27
N ARG A 44 29.57 17.78 25.45
CA ARG A 44 28.36 17.80 26.28
C ARG A 44 27.32 18.68 25.59
N GLY A 45 26.35 18.06 24.92
CA GLY A 45 25.18 18.71 24.33
C GLY A 45 23.90 18.18 24.95
N ASN A 46 23.38 18.91 25.93
CA ASN A 46 22.13 18.65 26.64
C ASN A 46 20.94 18.96 25.72
N ALA A 47 20.35 17.95 25.05
CA ALA A 47 19.13 18.09 24.27
C ALA A 47 17.99 17.27 24.89
N LYS A 48 17.14 17.98 25.63
CA LYS A 48 15.88 17.50 26.20
C LYS A 48 14.90 17.22 25.05
N SER A 49 14.87 15.98 24.57
CA SER A 49 13.92 15.55 23.54
C SER A 49 12.50 15.45 24.14
N PRO A 50 11.48 16.12 23.59
CA PRO A 50 10.10 15.95 24.04
C PRO A 50 9.62 14.54 23.70
N ARG A 51 9.25 13.78 24.73
CA ARG A 51 8.60 12.47 24.60
C ARG A 51 7.25 12.67 23.88
N PRO A 52 6.97 12.01 22.74
CA PRO A 52 5.60 11.93 22.25
C PRO A 52 4.79 11.07 23.22
N HIS A 53 3.72 11.65 23.76
CA HIS A 53 2.70 10.94 24.52
C HIS A 53 1.97 9.94 23.60
N PHE A 54 2.47 8.71 23.54
CA PHE A 54 1.75 7.59 22.92
C PHE A 54 0.60 7.16 23.83
N LYS A 55 -0.64 7.37 23.36
CA LYS A 55 -1.82 6.72 23.93
C LYS A 55 -1.72 5.22 23.65
N ARG A 56 -1.34 4.48 24.69
CA ARG A 56 -1.24 3.02 24.75
C ARG A 56 -2.62 2.39 24.56
N TYR A 57 -2.98 2.02 23.33
CA TYR A 57 -4.12 1.13 23.11
C TYR A 57 -3.69 -0.30 23.37
N LYS A 58 -4.33 -0.91 24.38
CA LYS A 58 -4.15 -2.29 24.80
C LYS A 58 -4.52 -3.22 23.63
N GLY A 59 -3.64 -4.18 23.39
CA GLY A 59 -3.75 -5.13 22.29
C GLY A 59 -4.96 -6.05 22.39
N VAL A 60 -5.34 -6.58 21.23
CA VAL A 60 -6.04 -7.86 21.10
C VAL A 60 -5.36 -8.58 19.95
N ALA A 61 -4.66 -9.65 20.26
CA ALA A 61 -4.19 -10.63 19.29
C ALA A 61 -5.42 -11.30 18.66
N LEU A 62 -5.43 -11.48 17.33
CA LEU A 62 -6.36 -12.41 16.72
C LEU A 62 -5.66 -13.27 15.67
N SER A 63 -5.67 -14.55 15.98
CA SER A 63 -5.01 -15.67 15.34
C SER A 63 -5.53 -15.95 13.93
N ALA A 64 -4.63 -16.51 13.12
CA ALA A 64 -4.91 -17.10 11.81
C ALA A 64 -5.84 -18.32 11.92
N ALA A 65 -6.69 -18.51 10.91
CA ALA A 65 -7.25 -19.81 10.56
C ALA A 65 -7.44 -19.91 9.04
N LEU A 66 -6.75 -20.89 8.45
CA LEU A 66 -7.01 -21.48 7.14
C LEU A 66 -8.31 -22.31 7.20
N SER A 67 -9.08 -22.41 6.11
CA SER A 67 -9.27 -23.66 5.33
C SER A 67 -10.51 -23.65 4.41
N ALA A 68 -10.35 -24.32 3.24
CA ALA A 68 -11.32 -25.05 2.40
C ALA A 68 -12.43 -24.37 1.54
N ARG A 69 -12.10 -24.16 0.26
CA ARG A 69 -12.66 -24.65 -1.04
C ARG A 69 -14.14 -25.16 -1.21
N SER A 70 -14.86 -24.45 -2.11
CA SER A 70 -15.86 -24.86 -3.17
C SER A 70 -17.27 -25.41 -2.82
N PRO A 71 -18.29 -25.35 -3.74
CA PRO A 71 -18.41 -24.74 -5.08
C PRO A 71 -19.60 -23.74 -5.28
N ALA A 72 -19.71 -23.19 -6.50
CA ALA A 72 -20.69 -22.21 -7.00
C ALA A 72 -22.14 -22.73 -7.14
N PRO A 73 -23.12 -21.81 -7.31
CA PRO A 73 -24.00 -21.93 -8.47
C PRO A 73 -24.22 -20.62 -9.26
N GLU A 74 -24.58 -20.83 -10.52
CA GLU A 74 -24.90 -19.92 -11.64
C GLU A 74 -26.27 -19.18 -11.52
N PRO A 75 -26.62 -18.26 -12.44
CA PRO A 75 -27.37 -17.03 -12.13
C PRO A 75 -28.88 -17.09 -12.43
N GLN A 76 -29.65 -16.19 -11.80
CA GLN A 76 -31.01 -15.86 -12.24
C GLN A 76 -31.23 -14.35 -12.33
N ASN A 77 -31.66 -13.94 -13.52
CA ASN A 77 -31.93 -12.59 -13.99
C ASN A 77 -33.33 -12.07 -13.58
N ASN A 78 -33.36 -10.78 -13.27
CA ASN A 78 -34.31 -9.71 -13.65
C ASN A 78 -35.84 -9.89 -13.67
N GLY A 79 -36.49 -8.86 -13.10
CA GLY A 79 -37.85 -8.37 -13.37
C GLY A 79 -38.60 -8.13 -12.05
N GLY A 80 -39.15 -6.95 -11.73
CA GLY A 80 -39.33 -5.70 -12.45
C GLY A 80 -39.96 -4.64 -11.53
N ASP A 81 -39.83 -3.40 -12.01
CA ASP A 81 -40.61 -2.16 -11.84
C ASP A 81 -41.69 -2.01 -10.74
N GLY A 82 -41.73 -0.81 -10.14
CA GLY A 82 -42.88 -0.31 -9.37
C GLY A 82 -42.51 0.74 -8.32
N GLY A 83 -42.39 2.01 -8.72
CA GLY A 83 -42.12 3.12 -7.81
C GLY A 83 -43.34 3.65 -7.05
N LYS A 84 -43.12 4.18 -5.84
CA LYS A 84 -43.72 5.43 -5.31
C LYS A 84 -43.05 5.80 -3.98
N GLY A 85 -42.80 7.09 -3.77
CA GLY A 85 -41.97 7.62 -2.68
C GLY A 85 -42.66 7.67 -1.32
N ASP A 86 -41.83 7.86 -0.28
CA ASP A 86 -42.21 8.51 0.97
C ASP A 86 -40.95 8.96 1.74
N ASP A 87 -40.96 10.20 2.21
CA ASP A 87 -39.91 10.85 3.00
C ASP A 87 -39.89 10.31 4.44
N GLY A 88 -38.84 9.58 4.83
CA GLY A 88 -38.83 8.90 6.13
C GLY A 88 -37.45 8.51 6.66
N LYS A 89 -36.78 9.48 7.29
CA LYS A 89 -35.78 9.36 8.37
C LYS A 89 -35.47 7.93 8.89
N GLY A 90 -34.35 7.38 8.43
CA GLY A 90 -33.40 6.57 9.21
C GLY A 90 -33.92 5.35 9.98
N LYS A 91 -33.90 4.18 9.34
CA LYS A 91 -33.68 2.89 10.02
C LYS A 91 -33.00 1.92 9.06
N GLY A 92 -31.67 2.01 9.00
CA GLY A 92 -30.82 1.14 8.19
C GLY A 92 -30.82 -0.29 8.72
N GLY A 93 -31.82 -1.07 8.31
CA GLY A 93 -31.79 -2.52 8.34
C GLY A 93 -31.31 -3.05 6.99
N GLY A 94 -30.06 -2.78 6.63
CA GLY A 94 -29.44 -3.44 5.47
C GLY A 94 -29.46 -4.94 5.71
N GLY A 95 -30.06 -5.69 4.78
CA GLY A 95 -30.32 -7.11 4.91
C GLY A 95 -29.03 -7.93 5.07
N GLY A 96 -29.14 -9.20 5.48
CA GLY A 96 -27.99 -10.08 5.69
C GLY A 96 -27.00 -10.14 4.51
N ASN A 97 -27.49 -9.94 3.28
CA ASN A 97 -26.67 -9.87 2.06
C ASN A 97 -25.79 -8.61 1.97
N ASP A 98 -26.30 -7.45 2.40
CA ASP A 98 -25.52 -6.19 2.44
C ASP A 98 -24.37 -6.31 3.43
N CYS A 99 -24.60 -7.00 4.54
CA CYS A 99 -23.56 -7.23 5.53
C CYS A 99 -22.51 -8.25 5.13
N LYS A 100 -22.85 -9.23 4.28
CA LYS A 100 -21.83 -10.07 3.65
C LYS A 100 -20.95 -9.26 2.71
N ALA A 101 -21.57 -8.46 1.82
CA ALA A 101 -20.83 -7.61 0.89
C ALA A 101 -19.96 -6.57 1.60
N ALA A 102 -20.46 -5.95 2.68
CA ALA A 102 -19.71 -5.07 3.57
C ALA A 102 -18.46 -5.73 4.18
N ARG A 103 -18.57 -6.99 4.64
CA ARG A 103 -17.42 -7.74 5.17
C ARG A 103 -16.42 -8.09 4.07
N ASP A 104 -16.90 -8.44 2.88
CA ASP A 104 -16.03 -8.73 1.73
C ASP A 104 -15.31 -7.46 1.25
N LEU A 105 -15.98 -6.31 1.26
CA LEU A 105 -15.38 -4.99 1.07
C LEU A 105 -14.27 -4.72 2.10
N ALA A 106 -14.54 -4.93 3.39
CA ALA A 106 -13.55 -4.71 4.44
C ALA A 106 -12.30 -5.60 4.28
N LYS A 107 -12.45 -6.84 3.81
CA LYS A 107 -11.31 -7.72 3.47
C LYS A 107 -10.51 -7.18 2.28
N GLY A 108 -11.18 -6.65 1.26
CA GLY A 108 -10.52 -6.03 0.12
C GLY A 108 -9.77 -4.74 0.51
N ILE A 109 -10.34 -3.94 1.40
CA ILE A 109 -9.66 -2.76 1.97
C ILE A 109 -8.44 -3.18 2.78
N GLN A 110 -8.53 -4.27 3.55
CA GLN A 110 -7.39 -4.82 4.29
C GLN A 110 -6.24 -5.27 3.36
N LYS A 111 -6.54 -5.78 2.17
CA LYS A 111 -5.52 -6.08 1.16
C LYS A 111 -4.84 -4.81 0.68
N ASN A 112 -5.61 -3.77 0.37
CA ASN A 112 -5.04 -2.48 -0.06
C ASN A 112 -4.13 -1.87 1.01
N ILE A 113 -4.47 -1.99 2.30
CA ILE A 113 -3.58 -1.57 3.41
C ILE A 113 -2.23 -2.30 3.36
N LYS A 114 -2.23 -3.61 3.09
CA LYS A 114 -0.99 -4.40 2.98
C LYS A 114 -0.13 -3.97 1.79
N ASP A 115 -0.76 -3.62 0.67
CA ASP A 115 -0.03 -3.08 -0.47
C ASP A 115 0.64 -1.74 -0.10
N GLN A 116 -0.07 -0.86 0.62
CA GLN A 116 0.48 0.41 1.10
C GLN A 116 1.60 0.23 2.16
N GLU A 117 1.54 -0.81 2.99
CA GLU A 117 2.67 -1.20 3.85
C GLU A 117 3.91 -1.60 3.02
N GLY A 118 3.69 -2.28 1.88
CA GLY A 118 4.71 -2.55 0.87
C GLY A 118 5.28 -1.28 0.24
N GLU A 119 4.41 -0.35 -0.16
CA GLU A 119 4.80 0.98 -0.69
C GLU A 119 5.70 1.72 0.31
N LEU A 120 5.31 1.78 1.58
CA LEU A 120 6.10 2.40 2.63
C LEU A 120 7.48 1.75 2.80
N LYS A 121 7.52 0.42 2.86
CA LYS A 121 8.78 -0.30 3.02
C LYS A 121 9.72 -0.01 1.87
N THR A 122 9.22 -0.12 0.63
CA THR A 122 10.05 0.08 -0.56
C THR A 122 10.43 1.55 -0.78
N ALA A 123 9.58 2.51 -0.43
CA ALA A 123 9.95 3.93 -0.46
C ALA A 123 11.10 4.25 0.51
N ASN A 124 11.12 3.64 1.70
CA ASN A 124 12.25 3.77 2.62
C ASN A 124 13.52 3.09 2.07
N GLU A 125 13.40 1.92 1.44
CA GLU A 125 14.51 1.23 0.74
C GLU A 125 15.13 2.13 -0.34
N ILE A 126 14.30 2.72 -1.22
CA ILE A 126 14.76 3.66 -2.25
C ILE A 126 15.45 4.88 -1.62
N ARG A 127 14.86 5.44 -0.55
CA ARG A 127 15.44 6.59 0.17
C ARG A 127 16.84 6.27 0.71
N GLU A 128 17.04 5.07 1.24
CA GLU A 128 18.35 4.61 1.70
C GLU A 128 19.32 4.44 0.53
N ILE A 129 18.88 3.89 -0.61
CA ILE A 129 19.70 3.73 -1.82
C ILE A 129 20.19 5.08 -2.34
N VAL A 130 19.29 6.04 -2.54
CA VAL A 130 19.61 7.36 -3.11
C VAL A 130 20.31 8.30 -2.13
N GLY A 131 20.30 7.95 -0.84
CA GLY A 131 21.00 8.67 0.23
C GLY A 131 22.46 8.25 0.43
N ARG A 132 22.96 7.24 -0.29
CA ARG A 132 24.36 6.81 -0.24
C ARG A 132 25.26 7.73 -1.07
N ASN A 133 26.56 7.72 -0.78
CA ASN A 133 27.56 8.47 -1.56
C ASN A 133 27.63 8.01 -3.02
N THR A 134 27.45 6.70 -3.25
CA THR A 134 27.39 6.10 -4.58
C THR A 134 26.10 5.29 -4.69
N VAL A 135 25.28 5.61 -5.68
CA VAL A 135 24.03 4.90 -5.94
C VAL A 135 24.31 3.65 -6.77
N ASN A 136 23.79 2.50 -6.33
CA ASN A 136 23.73 1.30 -7.15
C ASN A 136 22.49 1.37 -8.04
N GLU A 137 22.68 1.61 -9.34
CA GLU A 137 21.57 1.76 -10.29
C GLU A 137 20.68 0.52 -10.38
N GLN A 138 21.25 -0.68 -10.26
CA GLN A 138 20.48 -1.92 -10.35
C GLN A 138 19.60 -2.12 -9.12
N GLU A 139 20.14 -1.80 -7.93
CA GLU A 139 19.38 -1.83 -6.68
C GLU A 139 18.24 -0.80 -6.72
N PHE A 140 18.53 0.41 -7.20
CA PHE A 140 17.51 1.44 -7.40
C PHE A 140 16.40 0.99 -8.37
N LYS A 141 16.76 0.48 -9.56
CA LYS A 141 15.77 -0.01 -10.55
C LYS A 141 14.90 -1.10 -9.96
N THR A 142 15.50 -2.08 -9.28
CA THR A 142 14.78 -3.17 -8.62
C THR A 142 13.82 -2.65 -7.55
N ALA A 143 14.26 -1.72 -6.70
CA ALA A 143 13.41 -1.13 -5.67
C ALA A 143 12.29 -0.27 -6.29
N LYS A 144 12.57 0.50 -7.35
CA LYS A 144 11.55 1.28 -8.08
C LYS A 144 10.49 0.39 -8.71
N GLU A 145 10.88 -0.72 -9.34
CA GLU A 145 9.95 -1.70 -9.90
C GLU A 145 9.04 -2.31 -8.83
N LYS A 146 9.59 -2.67 -7.66
CA LYS A 146 8.79 -3.13 -6.51
C LYS A 146 7.79 -2.08 -6.06
N LEU A 147 8.21 -0.81 -5.93
CA LEU A 147 7.34 0.29 -5.51
C LEU A 147 6.18 0.47 -6.50
N LEU A 148 6.49 0.52 -7.80
CA LEU A 148 5.47 0.62 -8.85
C LEU A 148 4.53 -0.59 -8.85
N GLY A 149 5.04 -1.78 -8.55
CA GLY A 149 4.24 -2.99 -8.36
C GLY A 149 3.20 -2.83 -7.25
N PHE A 150 3.61 -2.36 -6.07
CA PHE A 150 2.70 -2.12 -4.96
C PHE A 150 1.67 -1.02 -5.26
N VAL A 151 2.10 0.11 -5.83
CA VAL A 151 1.19 1.21 -6.19
C VAL A 151 0.10 0.74 -7.17
N LYS A 152 0.48 0.00 -8.21
CA LYS A 152 -0.48 -0.55 -9.20
C LYS A 152 -1.38 -1.62 -8.60
N ALA A 153 -0.86 -2.47 -7.72
CA ALA A 153 -1.66 -3.47 -7.00
C ALA A 153 -2.70 -2.78 -6.10
N GLY A 154 -2.28 -1.73 -5.37
CA GLY A 154 -3.16 -0.93 -4.52
C GLY A 154 -4.29 -0.25 -5.31
N ILE A 155 -3.98 0.34 -6.47
CA ILE A 155 -4.98 0.93 -7.38
C ILE A 155 -5.99 -0.13 -7.84
N THR A 156 -5.49 -1.26 -8.34
CA THR A 156 -6.32 -2.37 -8.81
C THR A 156 -7.25 -2.88 -7.69
N GLN A 157 -6.70 -3.11 -6.50
CA GLN A 157 -7.47 -3.58 -5.35
C GLN A 157 -8.55 -2.57 -4.93
N ARG A 158 -8.29 -1.27 -5.07
CA ARG A 158 -9.29 -0.24 -4.78
C ARG A 158 -10.41 -0.20 -5.80
N GLU A 159 -10.11 -0.27 -7.08
CA GLU A 159 -11.13 -0.31 -8.12
C GLU A 159 -12.05 -1.52 -7.90
N GLU A 160 -11.50 -2.65 -7.49
CA GLU A 160 -12.31 -3.80 -7.07
C GLU A 160 -13.16 -3.51 -5.83
N ASN A 161 -12.61 -2.82 -4.83
CA ASN A 161 -13.34 -2.44 -3.62
C ASN A 161 -14.52 -1.53 -3.96
N GLN A 162 -14.33 -0.54 -4.84
CA GLN A 162 -15.40 0.36 -5.30
C GLN A 162 -16.51 -0.43 -6.02
N LYS A 163 -16.16 -1.41 -6.85
CA LYS A 163 -17.14 -2.29 -7.53
C LYS A 163 -17.93 -3.17 -6.56
N LYS A 164 -17.32 -3.58 -5.45
CA LYS A 164 -17.92 -4.46 -4.42
C LYS A 164 -18.69 -3.67 -3.35
N ALA A 165 -18.54 -2.35 -3.29
CA ALA A 165 -19.13 -1.54 -2.25
C ALA A 165 -20.67 -1.52 -2.37
N PRO A 166 -21.41 -1.95 -1.33
CA PRO A 166 -22.86 -1.84 -1.33
C PRO A 166 -23.28 -0.37 -1.49
N LYS A 167 -24.39 -0.12 -2.21
CA LYS A 167 -24.92 1.26 -2.35
C LYS A 167 -25.17 1.87 -0.97
N GLY A 168 -24.74 3.12 -0.79
CA GLY A 168 -24.87 3.84 0.48
C GLY A 168 -23.91 3.37 1.58
N ASN A 169 -22.95 2.49 1.28
CA ASN A 169 -21.94 2.09 2.25
C ASN A 169 -21.07 3.30 2.66
N ALA A 170 -20.83 3.44 3.96
CA ALA A 170 -20.13 4.59 4.54
C ALA A 170 -18.67 4.71 4.10
N ALA A 171 -18.06 3.65 3.58
CA ALA A 171 -16.69 3.67 3.08
C ALA A 171 -16.54 4.31 1.68
N ILE A 172 -17.63 4.48 0.92
CA ILE A 172 -17.58 4.97 -0.48
C ILE A 172 -16.86 6.32 -0.61
N PRO A 173 -17.19 7.36 0.18
CA PRO A 173 -16.53 8.66 0.04
C PRO A 173 -15.01 8.58 0.28
N GLY A 174 -14.60 7.79 1.29
CA GLY A 174 -13.19 7.61 1.58
C GLY A 174 -12.48 6.80 0.50
N LEU A 175 -13.12 5.81 -0.13
CA LEU A 175 -12.52 5.09 -1.27
C LEU A 175 -12.27 6.03 -2.47
N GLU A 176 -13.13 7.02 -2.71
CA GLU A 176 -12.89 8.03 -3.75
C GLU A 176 -11.73 8.98 -3.42
N GLU A 177 -11.61 9.40 -2.16
CA GLU A 177 -10.52 10.26 -1.71
C GLU A 177 -9.17 9.57 -1.87
N VAL A 178 -9.05 8.31 -1.43
CA VAL A 178 -7.77 7.61 -1.59
C VAL A 178 -7.46 7.46 -3.10
N ALA A 179 -8.46 7.23 -3.98
CA ALA A 179 -8.23 7.06 -5.43
C ALA A 179 -7.54 8.28 -6.06
N LYS A 180 -7.87 9.49 -5.59
CA LYS A 180 -7.19 10.73 -6.02
C LYS A 180 -5.73 10.75 -5.56
N ALA A 181 -5.46 10.35 -4.31
CA ALA A 181 -4.11 10.28 -3.77
C ALA A 181 -3.23 9.29 -4.54
N GLN A 182 -3.75 8.10 -4.85
CA GLN A 182 -2.98 7.06 -5.56
C GLN A 182 -2.55 7.43 -6.98
N LYS A 183 -3.32 8.28 -7.67
CA LYS A 183 -2.89 8.80 -8.97
C LYS A 183 -1.63 9.66 -8.83
N GLN A 184 -1.60 10.53 -7.81
CA GLN A 184 -0.44 11.36 -7.52
C GLN A 184 0.76 10.50 -7.08
N GLU A 185 0.54 9.49 -6.24
CA GLU A 185 1.57 8.56 -5.79
C GLU A 185 2.21 7.79 -6.95
N LEU A 186 1.42 7.39 -7.95
CA LEU A 186 1.91 6.75 -9.17
C LEU A 186 2.80 7.70 -9.98
N GLU A 187 2.34 8.93 -10.22
CA GLU A 187 3.13 9.95 -10.94
C GLU A 187 4.46 10.24 -10.22
N GLN A 188 4.45 10.32 -8.88
CA GLN A 188 5.66 10.51 -8.07
C GLN A 188 6.60 9.30 -8.17
N ALA A 189 6.08 8.07 -8.08
CA ALA A 189 6.86 6.84 -8.18
C ALA A 189 7.51 6.70 -9.55
N GLU A 190 6.78 6.98 -10.63
CA GLU A 190 7.29 6.96 -11.99
C GLU A 190 8.38 8.02 -12.22
N GLY A 191 8.26 9.18 -11.55
CA GLY A 191 9.19 10.30 -11.64
C GLY A 191 10.54 10.11 -10.94
N LEU A 192 10.70 9.10 -10.08
CA LEU A 192 11.96 8.85 -9.35
C LEU A 192 13.12 8.57 -10.32
N LYS A 193 14.26 9.25 -10.14
CA LYS A 193 15.40 9.19 -11.06
C LYS A 193 16.57 8.34 -10.57
N GLY A 194 16.59 7.97 -9.30
CA GLY A 194 17.66 7.21 -8.67
C GLY A 194 18.82 8.08 -8.22
N ASN A 195 18.53 9.28 -7.73
CA ASN A 195 19.57 10.17 -7.22
C ASN A 195 19.06 11.01 -6.04
N SER A 196 19.96 11.78 -5.42
CA SER A 196 19.67 12.53 -4.20
C SER A 196 18.56 13.58 -4.36
N GLN A 197 18.21 14.00 -5.58
CA GLN A 197 17.09 14.91 -5.83
C GLN A 197 15.74 14.28 -5.49
N ASP A 198 15.66 12.94 -5.48
CA ASP A 198 14.44 12.20 -5.16
C ASP A 198 14.09 12.23 -3.66
N LEU A 199 15.02 12.62 -2.78
CA LEU A 199 14.83 12.56 -1.33
C LEU A 199 13.59 13.34 -0.87
N ALA A 200 13.36 14.53 -1.43
CA ALA A 200 12.19 15.34 -1.09
C ALA A 200 10.88 14.65 -1.52
N THR A 201 10.87 14.06 -2.71
CA THR A 201 9.73 13.28 -3.22
C THR A 201 9.48 12.06 -2.34
N LEU A 202 10.51 11.31 -1.95
CA LEU A 202 10.38 10.11 -1.11
C LEU A 202 9.89 10.41 0.31
N ILE A 203 10.32 11.54 0.89
CA ILE A 203 9.79 12.01 2.19
C ILE A 203 8.30 12.35 2.07
N LYS A 204 7.90 13.00 0.97
CA LYS A 204 6.50 13.33 0.70
C LYS A 204 5.67 12.06 0.50
N MET A 205 6.11 11.15 -0.37
CA MET A 205 5.45 9.87 -0.64
C MET A 205 5.26 9.04 0.63
N LYS A 206 6.26 8.98 1.50
CA LYS A 206 6.13 8.28 2.79
C LYS A 206 4.94 8.81 3.61
N LYS A 207 4.80 10.14 3.71
CA LYS A 207 3.69 10.75 4.43
C LYS A 207 2.36 10.44 3.76
N GLU A 208 2.31 10.50 2.43
CA GLU A 208 1.11 10.20 1.64
C GLU A 208 0.65 8.76 1.85
N PHE A 209 1.57 7.78 1.80
CA PHE A 209 1.26 6.38 2.10
C PHE A 209 0.80 6.18 3.53
N GLU A 210 1.43 6.81 4.53
CA GLU A 210 0.98 6.76 5.93
C GLU A 210 -0.43 7.31 6.11
N ASP A 211 -0.76 8.42 5.45
CA ASP A 211 -2.08 9.04 5.51
C ASP A 211 -3.13 8.22 4.74
N GLY A 212 -2.74 7.63 3.60
CA GLY A 212 -3.55 6.68 2.83
C GLY A 212 -3.90 5.42 3.63
N ILE A 213 -2.95 4.87 4.39
CA ILE A 213 -3.19 3.73 5.29
C ILE A 213 -4.22 4.10 6.36
N LYS A 214 -4.07 5.25 7.03
CA LYS A 214 -5.03 5.69 8.06
C LYS A 214 -6.43 5.84 7.49
N LEU A 215 -6.56 6.41 6.29
CA LEU A 215 -7.83 6.56 5.60
C LEU A 215 -8.44 5.20 5.25
N ASN A 216 -7.65 4.25 4.75
CA ASN A 216 -8.12 2.90 4.48
C ASN A 216 -8.49 2.12 5.76
N GLU A 217 -7.77 2.31 6.86
CA GLU A 217 -8.16 1.75 8.16
C GLU A 217 -9.53 2.26 8.62
N GLN A 218 -9.82 3.53 8.38
CA GLN A 218 -11.12 4.12 8.66
C GLN A 218 -12.19 3.57 7.72
N ASN A 219 -11.93 3.52 6.40
CA ASN A 219 -12.82 2.92 5.41
C ASN A 219 -13.15 1.47 5.74
N LYS A 220 -12.20 0.69 6.26
CA LYS A 220 -12.43 -0.69 6.70
C LYS A 220 -13.43 -0.78 7.84
N LYS A 221 -13.40 0.17 8.79
CA LYS A 221 -14.36 0.25 9.90
C LYS A 221 -15.72 0.68 9.38
N ASP A 222 -15.75 1.68 8.50
CA ASP A 222 -16.98 2.22 7.92
C ASP A 222 -17.67 1.21 7.00
N ALA A 223 -16.89 0.36 6.32
CA ALA A 223 -17.39 -0.70 5.45
C ALA A 223 -18.37 -1.62 6.18
N VAL A 224 -18.11 -1.94 7.44
CA VAL A 224 -18.94 -2.85 8.27
C VAL A 224 -19.83 -2.10 9.27
N LYS A 225 -19.89 -0.77 9.21
CA LYS A 225 -20.71 0.02 10.13
C LYS A 225 -22.18 -0.34 9.95
N GLY A 226 -22.84 -0.69 11.04
CA GLY A 226 -24.24 -1.15 11.03
C GLY A 226 -24.43 -2.65 10.83
N CYS A 227 -23.36 -3.40 10.52
CA CYS A 227 -23.43 -4.85 10.48
C CYS A 227 -23.28 -5.46 11.86
N LYS A 228 -24.28 -6.26 12.26
CA LYS A 228 -24.18 -7.11 13.44
C LYS A 228 -23.09 -8.17 13.21
N LYS A 229 -22.35 -8.51 14.26
CA LYS A 229 -21.22 -9.46 14.22
C LYS A 229 -21.71 -10.85 13.80
#